data_AF-A0A2M8NF36-F1
#
_entry.id   AF-A0A2M8NF36-F1
#
_cell.length_a   1.000
_cell.length_b   1.000
_cell.length_c   1.000
_cell.angle_alpha   90.00
_cell.angle_beta   90.00
_cell.angle_gamma   90.00
#
_symmetry.space_group_name_H-M   'P 1'
#
loop_
_entity.id
_entity.type
_entity.pdbx_description
1 polymer ?
#
loop_
_entity_poly.entity_id
_entity_poly.type
_entity_poly.pdbx_seq_one_letter_code
_entity_poly.pdbx_strand_id
1 'polypeptide(L)' 'MPDDTIDMLVDASYLVALGYPRDRNHEKAKVFAAAHQTGLFIPDVVLVEAIYNLQRLGSTTATVQFSNLLAA' A
#
# COMPACT_ATOMS: atom_id res chain seq x y z
N MET A 1 -5.68 3.94 29.42
CA MET A 1 -4.61 3.17 28.75
C MET A 1 -4.43 3.83 27.39
N PRO A 2 -3.22 4.23 26.96
CA PRO A 2 -3.06 4.52 25.54
C PRO A 2 -3.37 3.20 24.82
N ASP A 3 -4.23 3.24 23.80
CA ASP A 3 -4.42 2.09 22.92
C ASP A 3 -3.06 1.81 22.27
N ASP A 4 -2.43 0.69 22.64
CA ASP A 4 -1.28 0.14 21.92
C ASP A 4 -1.79 -0.38 20.57
N THR A 5 -2.24 0.50 19.69
CA THR A 5 -2.36 0.18 18.27
C THR A 5 -0.93 0.02 17.76
N ILE A 6 -0.44 -1.20 17.80
CA ILE A 6 0.81 -1.56 17.13
C ILE A 6 0.57 -1.30 15.65
N ASP A 7 1.16 -0.22 15.13
CA ASP A 7 1.08 0.04 13.71
C ASP A 7 1.77 -1.11 12.97
N MET A 8 1.01 -1.84 12.16
CA MET A 8 1.50 -2.94 11.37
C MET A 8 2.32 -2.38 10.21
N LEU A 9 3.63 -2.64 10.24
CA LEU A 9 4.50 -2.35 9.13
C LEU A 9 4.06 -3.16 7.91
N VAL A 10 3.79 -2.46 6.80
CA VAL A 10 3.49 -3.09 5.52
C VAL A 10 4.69 -3.04 4.57
N ASP A 11 4.76 -4.03 3.69
CA ASP A 11 5.79 -4.14 2.66
C ASP A 11 5.29 -3.60 1.30
N ALA A 12 6.22 -3.27 0.39
CA ALA A 12 5.89 -2.74 -0.93
C ALA A 12 5.07 -3.74 -1.75
N SER A 13 5.31 -5.05 -1.58
CA SER A 13 4.53 -6.09 -2.27
C SER A 13 3.04 -6.05 -1.93
N TYR A 14 2.68 -5.66 -0.70
CA TYR A 14 1.28 -5.46 -0.30
C TYR A 14 0.66 -4.27 -1.05
N LEU A 15 1.36 -3.13 -1.10
CA LEU A 15 0.88 -1.94 -1.79
C LEU A 15 0.75 -2.18 -3.30
N VAL A 16 1.68 -2.92 -3.90
CA VAL A 16 1.59 -3.31 -5.31
C VAL A 16 0.38 -4.21 -5.55
N ALA A 17 0.16 -5.21 -4.69
CA ALA A 17 -1.03 -6.06 -4.79
C ALA A 17 -2.33 -5.25 -4.62
N LEU A 18 -2.35 -4.28 -3.72
CA LEU A 18 -3.50 -3.39 -3.53
C LEU A 18 -3.74 -2.47 -4.75
N GLY A 19 -2.67 -1.93 -5.32
CA GLY A 19 -2.72 -0.97 -6.42
C GLY A 19 -2.80 -1.58 -7.83
N TYR A 20 -2.64 -2.90 -7.99
CA TYR A 20 -2.63 -3.56 -9.29
C TYR A 20 -3.69 -4.67 -9.39
N PRO A 21 -4.84 -4.42 -10.07
CA PRO A 21 -5.95 -5.39 -10.13
C PRO A 21 -5.63 -6.75 -10.75
N ARG A 22 -4.54 -6.86 -11.52
CA ARG A 22 -4.10 -8.12 -12.13
C ARG A 22 -3.13 -8.90 -11.25
N ASP A 23 -2.76 -8.39 -10.07
CA ASP A 23 -1.98 -9.14 -9.09
C ASP A 23 -2.83 -10.29 -8.54
N ARG A 24 -2.24 -11.50 -8.45
CA ARG A 24 -2.92 -12.69 -7.91
C ARG A 24 -3.41 -12.52 -6.47
N ASN A 25 -2.82 -11.59 -5.72
CA ASN A 25 -3.15 -11.30 -4.33
C ASN A 25 -4.04 -10.05 -4.18
N HIS A 26 -4.49 -9.42 -5.27
CA HIS A 26 -5.25 -8.17 -5.22
C HIS A 26 -6.47 -8.24 -4.29
N GLU A 27 -7.28 -9.30 -4.41
CA GLU A 27 -8.46 -9.47 -3.55
C GLU A 27 -8.09 -9.70 -2.08
N LYS A 28 -6.98 -10.41 -1.81
CA LYS A 28 -6.48 -10.59 -0.44
C LYS A 28 -6.01 -9.26 0.15
N ALA A 29 -5.32 -8.45 -0.65
CA ALA A 29 -4.84 -7.13 -0.22
C ALA A 29 -6.02 -6.18 0.09
N LYS A 30 -7.09 -6.22 -0.70
CA LYS A 30 -8.33 -5.47 -0.43
C LYS A 30 -9.02 -5.92 0.85
N VAL A 31 -9.15 -7.22 1.07
CA VAL A 31 -9.73 -7.76 2.31
C VAL A 31 -8.90 -7.34 3.52
N PHE A 32 -7.57 -7.40 3.41
CA PHE A 32 -6.67 -6.95 4.47
C PHE A 32 -6.82 -5.46 4.76
N ALA A 33 -6.90 -4.61 3.72
CA ALA A 33 -7.12 -3.17 3.85
C ALA A 33 -8.45 -2.86 4.54
N ALA A 34 -9.52 -3.56 4.17
CA ALA A 34 -10.85 -3.38 4.76
C ALA A 34 -10.89 -3.78 6.25
N ALA A 35 -10.10 -4.79 6.64
CA ALA A 35 -9.98 -5.23 8.03
C ALA A 35 -9.09 -4.32 8.88
N HIS A 36 -8.16 -3.59 8.27
CA HIS A 36 -7.17 -2.73 8.94
C HIS A 36 -7.22 -1.30 8.39
N GLN A 37 -8.36 -0.63 8.59
CA GLN A 37 -8.57 0.75 8.11
C GLN A 37 -7.64 1.76 8.81
N THR A 38 -7.15 1.42 10.00
CA THR A 38 -6.23 2.20 10.83
C THR A 38 -5.10 1.30 11.32
N GLY A 39 -3.97 1.89 11.70
CA GLY A 39 -2.86 1.13 12.28
C GLY A 39 -1.97 0.42 11.25
N LEU A 40 -1.87 0.95 10.02
CA LEU A 40 -0.87 0.52 9.06
C LEU A 40 0.24 1.56 9.02
N PHE A 41 1.47 1.13 9.25
CA PHE A 41 2.65 1.97 9.09
C PHE A 41 3.28 1.73 7.72
N ILE A 42 3.39 2.80 6.93
CA ILE A 42 3.94 2.77 5.58
C ILE A 42 5.15 3.70 5.53
N PRO A 43 6.39 3.17 5.58
CA PRO A 43 7.58 3.99 5.40
C PRO A 43 7.69 4.59 3.99
N ASP A 44 8.27 5.79 3.87
CA ASP A 44 8.49 6.46 2.58
C ASP A 44 9.25 5.57 1.57
N VAL A 45 10.25 4.83 2.04
CA VAL A 45 11.02 3.90 1.18
C VAL A 45 10.14 2.81 0.59
N VAL A 46 9.15 2.32 1.34
CA VAL A 46 8.18 1.32 0.90
C VAL A 46 7.22 1.93 -0.13
N LEU A 47 6.78 3.17 0.09
CA LEU A 47 5.97 3.91 -0.89
C LEU A 47 6.71 4.09 -2.21
N VAL A 48 7.97 4.54 -2.18
CA VAL A 48 8.78 4.74 -3.38
C VAL A 48 8.96 3.44 -4.15
N GLU A 49 9.24 2.34 -3.47
CA GLU A 49 9.36 1.01 -4.10
C GLU A 49 8.04 0.56 -4.75
N ALA A 50 6.92 0.76 -4.07
CA ALA A 50 5.60 0.42 -4.61
C ALA A 50 5.25 1.28 -5.84
N ILE A 51 5.53 2.59 -5.81
CA ILE A 51 5.33 3.52 -6.94
C ILE A 51 6.12 3.05 -8.15
N TYR A 52 7.40 2.73 -7.99
CA TYR A 52 8.25 2.23 -9.07
C TYR A 52 7.70 0.94 -9.69
N ASN A 53 7.30 -0.01 -8.86
CA ASN A 53 6.74 -1.29 -9.33
C ASN A 53 5.40 -1.11 -10.05
N LEU A 54 4.51 -0.26 -9.53
CA LEU A 54 3.22 0.03 -10.16
C LEU A 54 3.36 0.76 -11.49
N GLN A 55 4.31 1.68 -11.59
CA GLN A 55 4.65 2.33 -12.85
C GLN A 55 5.14 1.30 -13.89
N ARG A 56 6.03 0.38 -13.49
CA ARG A 56 6.53 -0.70 -14.35
C ARG A 56 5.42 -1.65 -14.83
N LEU A 57 4.40 -1.84 -13.99
CA LEU A 57 3.22 -2.68 -14.30
C LEU A 57 2.13 -1.93 -15.09
N GLY A 58 2.29 -0.63 -15.33
CA GLY A 58 1.31 0.21 -16.03
C GLY A 58 0.10 0.61 -15.20
N SER A 59 0.17 0.52 -13.86
CA SER A 59 -0.90 0.96 -12.96
C SER A 59 -0.80 2.45 -12.64
N THR A 60 -1.12 3.30 -13.61
CA THR A 60 -0.97 4.76 -13.50
C THR A 60 -1.78 5.36 -12.36
N THR A 61 -3.03 4.92 -12.16
CA THR A 61 -3.90 5.45 -11.10
C THR A 61 -3.31 5.22 -9.71
N ALA A 62 -2.88 3.99 -9.41
CA ALA A 62 -2.28 3.66 -8.12
C ALA A 62 -0.92 4.37 -7.93
N THR A 63 -0.14 4.50 -9.00
CA THR A 63 1.12 5.27 -8.99
C THR A 63 0.88 6.71 -8.55
N VAL A 64 -0.14 7.39 -9.11
CA VAL A 64 -0.50 8.77 -8.75
C VAL A 64 -1.01 8.85 -7.31
N GLN A 65 -1.87 7.94 -6.90
CA GLN A 65 -2.42 7.91 -5.53
C GLN A 65 -1.32 7.78 -4.48
N PHE A 66 -0.39 6.84 -4.64
CA PHE A 66 0.71 6.67 -3.69
C PHE A 66 1.75 7.78 -3.76
N SER A 67 1.95 8.41 -4.93
CA SER A 67 2.80 9.61 -5.03
C SER A 67 2.24 10.78 -4.23
N ASN A 68 0.91 10.95 -4.20
CA ASN A 68 0.27 12.01 -3.41
C ASN A 68 0.41 11.77 -1.90
N LEU A 69 0.46 10.52 -1.45
CA LEU A 69 0.70 10.19 -0.04
C LEU A 69 2.12 10.53 0.40
N LEU A 70 3.10 10.33 -0.49
CA LEU A 70 4.50 10.65 -0.21
C LEU A 70 4.76 12.17 -0.15
N ALA A 71 3.95 12.97 -0.84
CA ALA A 71 4.10 14.42 -0.90
C ALA A 71 3.34 15.19 0.20
N ALA A 72 2.51 14.50 0.99
CA ALA A 72 1.66 15.06 2.04
C ALA A 72 2.36 15.05 3.40
#